data_AF-A0A8J4D7R6-F1
#
_entry.id   AF-A0A8J4D7R6-F1
#
_cell.length_a   1.000
_cell.length_b   1.000
_cell.length_c   1.000
_cell.angle_alpha   90.00
_cell.angle_beta   90.00
_cell.angle_gamma   90.00
#
_symmetry.space_group_name_H-M   'P 1'
#
loop_
_entity.id
_entity.type
_entity.pdbx_description
1 polymer ?
#
loop_
_entity_poly.entity_id
_entity_poly.type
_entity_poly.pdbx_seq_one_letter_code
_entity_poly.pdbx_strand_id
1 'polypeptide(L)'
;MTSFRKSTFTGDVTAVHITRLSPERVFLLAGCGPHLLIYDVDDGKLQQVHQITVGSRIHGIEALPFRSYDYYCAWVAVHGDRWIQILKLQLGDVGTPANAGRCGFGSGIGSSGDSGYSRTVPAALLSSAVSLPARPSWILATHLQLVSEVSSATSPGEREGQLPVPSDAPKYHHQYHHHQHRHHQEHVFWRQHAALLLVLALADNSAEVWRLQP
;
A
#
# COMPACT_ATOMS: atom_id res chain seq x y z
N MET A 1 3.56 -10.15 33.70
CA MET A 1 2.19 -9.75 33.33
C MET A 1 2.27 -8.53 32.45
N THR A 2 1.98 -8.67 31.16
CA THR A 2 1.89 -7.55 30.22
C THR A 2 0.56 -6.84 30.45
N SER A 3 0.60 -5.58 30.89
CA SER A 3 -0.62 -4.77 31.07
C SER A 3 -1.02 -4.14 29.74
N PHE A 4 -2.23 -4.44 29.26
CA PHE A 4 -2.80 -3.76 28.10
C PHE A 4 -3.28 -2.37 28.51
N ARG A 5 -2.61 -1.33 28.01
CA ARG A 5 -3.06 0.06 28.21
C ARG A 5 -4.14 0.34 27.17
N LYS A 6 -5.42 0.35 27.58
CA LYS A 6 -6.54 0.74 26.71
C LYS A 6 -6.30 2.19 26.27
N SER A 7 -6.00 2.41 24.99
CA SER A 7 -5.91 3.76 24.46
C SER A 7 -7.31 4.40 24.52
N THR A 8 -7.37 5.66 24.92
CA THR A 8 -8.61 6.38 25.25
C THR A 8 -9.35 6.90 24.02
N PHE A 9 -9.30 6.19 22.87
CA PHE A 9 -10.16 6.56 21.76
C PHE A 9 -11.60 6.26 22.14
N THR A 10 -12.35 7.34 22.39
CA THR A 10 -13.75 7.31 22.78
C THR A 10 -14.60 7.04 21.53
N GLY A 11 -14.94 5.78 21.30
CA GLY A 11 -15.86 5.38 20.25
C GLY A 11 -15.88 3.87 20.07
N ASP A 12 -17.01 3.35 19.58
CA ASP A 12 -17.10 1.95 19.21
C ASP A 12 -16.18 1.67 18.02
N VAL A 13 -15.60 0.47 17.98
CA VAL A 13 -14.93 -0.03 16.78
C VAL A 13 -15.99 -0.52 15.82
N THR A 14 -16.02 0.03 14.61
CA THR A 14 -17.13 -0.13 13.67
C THR A 14 -16.75 -0.92 12.42
N ALA A 15 -15.44 -0.98 12.14
CA ALA A 15 -14.87 -1.79 11.09
C ALA A 15 -13.48 -2.26 11.52
N VAL A 16 -13.09 -3.46 11.11
CA VAL A 16 -11.75 -4.01 11.31
C VAL A 16 -11.27 -4.70 10.06
N HIS A 17 -9.98 -4.60 9.78
CA HIS A 17 -9.34 -5.32 8.70
C HIS A 17 -7.91 -5.70 9.09
N ILE A 18 -7.53 -6.95 8.88
CA ILE A 18 -6.17 -7.44 9.12
C ILE A 18 -5.46 -7.51 7.79
N THR A 19 -4.31 -6.85 7.67
CA THR A 19 -3.50 -6.87 6.46
C THR A 19 -2.05 -7.17 6.77
N ARG A 20 -1.41 -7.93 5.90
CA ARG A 20 0.02 -8.26 6.00
C ARG A 20 0.77 -7.39 4.99
N LEU A 21 1.48 -6.37 5.47
CA LEU A 21 2.23 -5.46 4.60
C LEU A 21 3.56 -6.07 4.14
N SER A 22 4.27 -6.74 5.06
CA SER A 22 5.51 -7.45 4.76
C SER A 22 5.39 -8.93 5.14
N PRO A 23 6.29 -9.83 4.69
CA PRO A 23 6.25 -11.24 5.07
C PRO A 23 6.20 -11.48 6.57
N GLU A 24 6.78 -10.56 7.35
CA GLU A 24 6.98 -10.70 8.79
C GLU A 24 6.02 -9.85 9.63
N ARG A 25 5.35 -8.83 9.06
CA ARG A 25 4.56 -7.88 9.85
C ARG A 25 3.09 -7.83 9.46
N VAL A 26 2.26 -7.97 10.48
CA VAL A 26 0.80 -7.95 10.36
C VAL A 26 0.25 -6.71 11.05
N PHE A 27 -0.68 -6.03 10.38
CA PHE A 27 -1.32 -4.83 10.87
C PHE A 27 -2.80 -5.05 11.05
N LEU A 28 -3.35 -4.48 12.12
CA LEU A 28 -4.78 -4.35 12.35
C LEU A 28 -5.18 -2.90 12.05
N LEU A 29 -6.06 -2.75 11.07
CA LEU A 29 -6.73 -1.50 10.75
C LEU A 29 -8.08 -1.50 11.47
N ALA A 30 -8.38 -0.46 12.24
CA ALA A 30 -9.63 -0.35 12.97
C ALA A 30 -10.28 1.02 12.74
N GLY A 31 -11.55 1.03 12.35
CA GLY A 31 -12.36 2.23 12.22
C GLY A 31 -13.03 2.55 13.55
N CYS A 32 -12.88 3.78 14.05
CA CYS A 32 -13.48 4.28 15.27
C CYS A 32 -14.02 5.70 15.04
N GLY A 33 -15.33 5.80 14.76
CA GLY A 33 -15.95 7.05 14.29
C GLY A 33 -15.28 7.53 12.99
N PRO A 34 -14.73 8.78 12.95
CA PRO A 34 -14.03 9.30 11.77
C PRO A 34 -12.54 8.94 11.72
N HIS A 35 -12.04 8.13 12.66
CA HIS A 35 -10.62 7.80 12.78
C HIS A 35 -10.32 6.39 12.30
N LEU A 36 -9.32 6.26 11.43
CA LEU A 36 -8.65 5.00 11.11
C LEU A 36 -7.45 4.84 12.04
N LEU A 37 -7.45 3.78 12.83
CA LEU A 37 -6.38 3.40 13.74
C LEU A 37 -5.56 2.28 13.09
N ILE A 38 -4.23 2.36 13.16
CA ILE A 38 -3.31 1.35 12.65
C ILE A 38 -2.52 0.78 13.81
N TYR A 39 -2.74 -0.50 14.10
CA TYR A 39 -2.00 -1.24 15.10
C TYR A 39 -1.03 -2.20 14.44
N ASP A 40 0.17 -2.31 15.00
CA ASP A 40 1.04 -3.45 14.76
C ASP A 40 0.57 -4.60 15.65
N VAL A 41 0.28 -5.75 15.04
CA VAL A 41 -0.23 -6.92 15.75
C VAL A 41 0.87 -7.59 16.57
N ASP A 42 2.12 -7.51 16.11
CA ASP A 42 3.24 -8.25 16.72
C ASP A 42 3.59 -7.68 18.10
N ASP A 43 3.61 -6.35 18.24
CA ASP A 43 3.89 -5.66 19.51
C ASP A 43 2.64 -5.10 20.19
N GLY A 44 1.47 -5.20 19.54
CA GLY A 44 0.19 -4.70 20.05
C GLY A 44 0.11 -3.18 20.17
N LYS A 45 1.02 -2.42 19.54
CA LYS A 45 1.06 -0.96 19.67
C LYS A 45 0.30 -0.26 18.56
N LEU A 46 -0.34 0.85 18.95
CA LEU A 46 -0.91 1.81 18.02
C LEU A 46 0.24 2.56 17.32
N GLN A 47 0.36 2.36 16.01
CA GLN A 47 1.39 2.96 15.18
C GLN A 47 0.97 4.35 14.67
N GLN A 48 -0.29 4.48 14.23
CA GLN A 48 -0.79 5.73 13.67
C GLN A 48 -2.31 5.86 13.88
N VAL A 49 -2.76 7.13 13.92
CA VAL A 49 -4.17 7.51 13.85
C VAL A 49 -4.34 8.48 12.70
N HIS A 50 -5.31 8.21 11.84
CA HIS A 50 -5.63 9.04 10.68
C HIS A 50 -7.09 9.45 10.70
N GLN A 51 -7.34 10.75 10.60
CA GLN A 51 -8.69 11.27 10.47
C GLN A 51 -9.10 11.21 9.00
N ILE A 52 -10.18 10.49 8.72
CA ILE A 52 -10.69 10.23 7.36
C ILE A 52 -11.53 11.41 6.89
N THR A 53 -12.74 11.52 7.46
CA THR A 53 -13.70 12.57 7.13
C THR A 53 -14.41 12.98 8.42
N VAL A 54 -14.44 14.28 8.72
CA VAL A 54 -15.11 14.80 9.92
C VAL A 54 -16.59 14.42 9.91
N GLY A 55 -17.10 13.96 11.06
CA GLY A 55 -18.51 13.60 11.24
C GLY A 55 -18.95 12.31 10.55
N SER A 56 -18.03 11.57 9.94
CA SER A 56 -18.33 10.30 9.27
C SER A 56 -18.00 9.10 10.13
N ARG A 57 -18.78 8.02 10.00
CA ARG A 57 -18.50 6.72 10.60
C ARG A 57 -17.92 5.79 9.53
N ILE A 58 -16.84 5.09 9.86
CA ILE A 58 -16.23 4.06 9.00
C ILE A 58 -17.06 2.79 9.10
N HIS A 59 -17.57 2.27 7.99
CA HIS A 59 -18.38 1.04 7.92
C HIS A 59 -17.62 -0.16 7.36
N GLY A 60 -16.61 0.09 6.53
CA GLY A 60 -15.73 -0.97 6.08
C GLY A 60 -14.35 -0.49 5.71
N ILE A 61 -13.43 -1.45 5.75
CA ILE A 61 -12.01 -1.26 5.46
C ILE A 61 -11.57 -2.44 4.62
N GLU A 62 -10.88 -2.16 3.53
CA GLU A 62 -10.21 -3.15 2.71
C GLU A 62 -8.80 -2.70 2.38
N ALA A 63 -7.84 -3.61 2.48
CA ALA A 63 -6.46 -3.33 2.14
C ALA A 63 -5.95 -4.30 1.07
N LEU A 64 -5.30 -3.74 0.05
CA LEU A 64 -4.60 -4.49 -0.98
C LEU A 64 -3.08 -4.24 -0.82
N PRO A 65 -2.34 -5.19 -0.22
CA PRO A 65 -0.90 -5.06 -0.08
C PRO A 65 -0.21 -5.18 -1.44
N PHE A 66 0.84 -4.38 -1.63
CA PHE A 66 1.69 -4.44 -2.81
C PHE A 66 3.11 -4.03 -2.46
N ARG A 67 4.07 -4.49 -3.25
CA ARG A 67 5.49 -4.16 -3.07
C ARG A 67 5.90 -3.08 -4.06
N SER A 68 6.27 -1.92 -3.52
CA SER A 68 7.06 -0.91 -4.24
C SER A 68 8.54 -1.22 -4.06
N TYR A 69 9.40 -0.70 -4.96
CA TYR A 69 10.84 -1.01 -5.07
C TYR A 69 11.50 -1.42 -3.73
N ASP A 70 11.53 -0.47 -2.81
CA ASP A 70 12.24 -0.61 -1.53
C ASP A 70 11.30 -0.67 -0.32
N TYR A 71 9.98 -0.57 -0.53
CA TYR A 71 9.02 -0.42 0.55
C TYR A 71 7.78 -1.29 0.35
N TYR A 72 7.31 -1.84 1.47
CA TYR A 72 6.02 -2.51 1.52
C TYR A 72 4.90 -1.49 1.65
N CYS A 73 3.93 -1.55 0.74
CA CYS A 73 2.80 -0.64 0.71
C CYS A 73 1.48 -1.41 0.76
N ALA A 74 0.39 -0.72 1.07
CA ALA A 74 -0.95 -1.18 0.75
C ALA A 74 -1.80 -0.01 0.26
N TRP A 75 -2.69 -0.30 -0.69
CA TRP A 75 -3.84 0.54 -0.93
C TRP A 75 -4.90 0.21 0.10
N VAL A 76 -5.44 1.22 0.77
CA VAL A 76 -6.47 1.04 1.79
C VAL A 76 -7.71 1.80 1.35
N ALA A 77 -8.78 1.06 1.05
CA ALA A 77 -10.11 1.61 0.86
C ALA A 77 -10.80 1.69 2.22
N VAL A 78 -11.21 2.89 2.61
CA VAL A 78 -12.02 3.14 3.79
C VAL A 78 -13.34 3.71 3.33
N HIS A 79 -14.45 3.09 3.71
CA HIS A 79 -15.77 3.57 3.30
C HIS A 79 -16.71 3.69 4.50
N GLY A 80 -17.63 4.66 4.41
CA GLY A 80 -18.81 4.76 5.25
C GLY A 80 -20.07 4.54 4.43
N ASP A 81 -21.20 5.11 4.86
CA ASP A 81 -22.49 4.93 4.16
C ASP A 81 -22.42 5.32 2.69
N ARG A 82 -21.91 6.53 2.38
CA ARG A 82 -22.02 7.12 1.04
C ARG A 82 -20.70 7.67 0.53
N TRP A 83 -19.60 7.39 1.19
CA TRP A 83 -18.30 7.96 0.86
C TRP A 83 -17.25 6.87 0.91
N ILE A 84 -16.18 7.07 0.14
CA ILE A 84 -15.02 6.21 0.15
C ILE A 84 -13.76 7.06 -0.04
N GLN A 85 -12.75 6.76 0.76
CA GLN A 85 -11.42 7.34 0.66
C GLN A 85 -10.42 6.23 0.40
N ILE A 86 -9.56 6.45 -0.60
CA ILE A 86 -8.44 5.58 -0.92
C ILE A 86 -7.18 6.22 -0.35
N LEU A 87 -6.50 5.47 0.50
CA LEU A 87 -5.24 5.85 1.13
C LEU A 87 -4.13 4.94 0.64
N LYS A 88 -2.90 5.45 0.67
CA LYS A 88 -1.70 4.63 0.52
C LYS A 88 -1.02 4.51 1.88
N LEU A 89 -0.95 3.29 2.39
CA LEU A 89 -0.21 2.92 3.58
C LEU A 89 1.19 2.50 3.16
N GLN A 90 2.22 3.12 3.73
CA GLN A 90 3.61 2.80 3.43
C GLN A 90 4.33 2.40 4.71
N LEU A 91 5.00 1.26 4.69
CA LEU A 91 5.87 0.84 5.77
C LEU A 91 7.26 1.42 5.53
N GLY A 92 7.70 2.33 6.41
CA GLY A 92 9.05 2.89 6.34
C GLY A 92 10.09 1.79 6.50
N ASP A 93 11.15 1.83 5.68
CA ASP A 93 12.23 0.85 5.77
C ASP A 93 13.02 1.02 7.08
N VAL A 94 13.48 -0.10 7.63
CA VAL A 94 14.20 -0.17 8.92
C VAL A 94 15.66 0.31 8.79
N GLY A 95 16.12 0.60 7.57
CA GLY A 95 17.53 0.86 7.27
C GLY A 95 17.86 2.26 6.79
N THR A 96 16.90 3.02 6.28
CA THR A 96 17.16 4.37 5.77
C THR A 96 16.82 5.39 6.85
N PRO A 97 17.78 6.19 7.37
CA PRO A 97 17.44 7.28 8.27
C PRO A 97 16.45 8.18 7.55
N ALA A 98 15.20 8.19 8.02
CA ALA A 98 14.16 9.02 7.48
C ALA A 98 14.69 10.46 7.48
N ASN A 99 14.87 11.04 6.29
CA ASN A 99 14.93 12.48 6.15
C ASN A 99 13.60 12.99 6.68
N ALA A 100 13.57 13.35 7.97
CA ALA A 100 12.42 13.81 8.70
C ALA A 100 11.99 15.18 8.18
N GLY A 101 11.40 15.18 6.99
CA GLY A 101 10.63 16.26 6.44
C GLY A 101 9.32 16.40 7.22
N ARG A 102 9.41 17.05 8.38
CA ARG A 102 8.43 18.03 8.88
C ARG A 102 6.94 17.63 8.80
N CYS A 103 6.54 16.46 9.27
CA CYS A 103 5.19 16.25 9.77
C CYS A 103 5.18 16.57 11.28
N GLY A 104 4.90 17.83 11.60
CA GLY A 104 4.88 18.32 12.98
C GLY A 104 3.70 17.76 13.77
N PHE A 105 3.99 16.97 14.79
CA PHE A 105 3.11 16.79 15.94
C PHE A 105 3.95 17.00 17.21
N GLY A 106 3.42 17.84 18.11
CA GLY A 106 4.14 18.53 19.16
C GLY A 106 4.77 17.66 20.26
N SER A 107 5.73 18.29 20.93
CA SER A 107 6.59 17.83 22.03
C SER A 107 5.92 17.04 23.16
N GLY A 108 6.63 16.01 23.62
CA GLY A 108 6.49 15.42 24.95
C GLY A 108 7.82 14.83 25.42
N ILE A 109 8.24 15.20 26.62
CA ILE A 109 9.59 15.19 27.18
C ILE A 109 9.95 13.84 27.85
N GLY A 110 11.19 13.38 27.63
CA GLY A 110 12.07 12.77 28.65
C GLY A 110 11.93 11.27 28.96
N SER A 111 12.99 10.50 28.69
CA SER A 111 13.92 9.99 29.73
C SER A 111 14.86 8.91 29.18
N SER A 112 16.11 9.01 29.62
CA SER A 112 17.29 8.25 29.27
C SER A 112 17.36 6.85 29.89
N GLY A 113 17.92 5.89 29.13
CA GLY A 113 18.67 4.76 29.67
C GLY A 113 17.99 3.40 29.58
N ASP A 114 18.12 2.71 28.44
CA ASP A 114 18.55 1.30 28.41
C ASP A 114 18.92 0.89 26.98
N SER A 115 20.16 0.44 26.80
CA SER A 115 20.72 -0.01 25.53
C SER A 115 20.36 -1.48 25.26
N GLY A 116 19.08 -1.77 25.12
CA GLY A 116 18.63 -2.86 24.25
C GLY A 116 18.30 -2.24 22.91
N TYR A 117 18.82 -2.77 21.80
CA TYR A 117 18.45 -2.35 20.44
C TYR A 117 16.95 -2.59 20.20
N SER A 118 16.09 -1.75 20.79
CA SER A 118 14.69 -1.64 20.42
C SER A 118 14.68 -0.93 19.09
N ARG A 119 14.70 -1.72 18.02
CA ARG A 119 14.60 -1.27 16.65
C ARG A 119 13.18 -0.72 16.50
N THR A 120 12.96 0.53 16.92
CA THR A 120 11.71 1.26 16.67
C THR A 120 11.62 1.45 15.17
N VAL A 121 10.93 0.54 14.51
CA VAL A 121 10.66 0.61 13.08
C VAL A 121 9.78 1.85 12.84
N PRO A 122 10.03 2.66 11.79
CA PRO A 122 9.25 3.85 11.54
C PRO A 122 7.76 3.51 11.40
N ALA A 123 6.93 4.37 11.99
CA ALA A 123 5.48 4.31 11.89
C ALA A 123 5.05 4.21 10.43
N ALA A 124 4.01 3.42 10.16
CA ALA A 124 3.41 3.39 8.85
C ALA A 124 2.95 4.81 8.48
N LEU A 125 3.28 5.28 7.28
CA LEU A 125 2.86 6.58 6.77
C LEU A 125 1.65 6.40 5.87
N LEU A 126 0.54 7.01 6.26
CA LEU A 126 -0.63 7.18 5.41
C LEU A 126 -0.55 8.50 4.64
N SER A 127 -0.65 8.41 3.31
CA SER A 127 -0.96 9.55 2.45
C SER A 127 -2.34 9.35 1.81
N SER A 128 -3.21 10.36 1.91
CA SER A 128 -4.49 10.36 1.19
C SER A 128 -4.23 10.44 -0.30
N ALA A 129 -4.80 9.51 -1.08
CA ALA A 129 -4.62 9.48 -2.52
C ALA A 129 -5.84 10.05 -3.23
N VAL A 130 -7.04 9.55 -2.92
CA VAL A 130 -8.27 9.93 -3.63
C VAL A 130 -9.47 9.88 -2.68
N SER A 131 -10.31 10.91 -2.69
CA SER A 131 -11.66 10.86 -2.12
C SER A 131 -12.66 10.82 -3.27
N LEU A 132 -13.50 9.79 -3.33
CA LEU A 132 -14.53 9.70 -4.35
C LEU A 132 -15.78 10.49 -3.91
N PRO A 133 -16.56 11.02 -4.86
CA PRO A 133 -17.76 11.79 -4.54
C PRO A 133 -18.77 10.98 -3.75
N ALA A 134 -19.58 11.68 -2.95
CA ALA A 134 -20.64 11.06 -2.17
C ALA A 134 -21.68 10.40 -3.10
N ARG A 135 -22.19 9.24 -2.67
CA ARG A 135 -23.10 8.39 -3.45
C ARG A 135 -24.57 8.58 -3.05
N PRO A 136 -25.51 8.39 -3.98
CA PRO A 136 -26.94 8.36 -3.64
C PRO A 136 -27.30 7.07 -2.87
N SER A 137 -26.59 5.98 -3.13
CA SER A 137 -26.80 4.65 -2.53
C SER A 137 -25.75 4.32 -1.47
N TRP A 138 -26.06 3.39 -0.57
CA TRP A 138 -25.12 2.93 0.45
C TRP A 138 -24.08 1.98 -0.14
N ILE A 139 -22.83 2.10 0.30
CA ILE A 139 -21.76 1.16 -0.04
C ILE A 139 -21.85 -0.04 0.90
N LEU A 140 -22.13 -1.23 0.33
CA LEU A 140 -22.22 -2.48 1.09
C LEU A 140 -20.87 -3.17 1.21
N ALA A 141 -20.10 -3.16 0.13
CA ALA A 141 -18.78 -3.77 0.09
C ALA A 141 -17.89 -3.05 -0.92
N THR A 142 -16.58 -3.14 -0.67
CA THR A 142 -15.55 -2.73 -1.61
C THR A 142 -14.74 -3.95 -2.03
N HIS A 143 -14.15 -3.85 -3.23
CA HIS A 143 -13.05 -4.72 -3.63
C HIS A 143 -11.92 -3.90 -4.27
N LEU A 144 -10.67 -4.17 -3.89
CA LEU A 144 -9.48 -3.60 -4.52
C LEU A 144 -8.68 -4.65 -5.29
N GLN A 145 -8.30 -4.34 -6.53
CA GLN A 145 -7.46 -5.20 -7.36
C GLN A 145 -6.43 -4.41 -8.15
N LEU A 146 -5.18 -4.88 -8.21
CA LEU A 146 -4.18 -4.36 -9.13
C LEU A 146 -4.31 -5.07 -10.48
N VAL A 147 -4.42 -4.29 -11.55
CA VAL A 147 -4.48 -4.81 -12.92
C VAL A 147 -3.26 -4.35 -13.68
N SER A 148 -2.46 -5.32 -14.13
CA SER A 148 -1.35 -5.06 -15.04
C SER A 148 -1.93 -4.66 -16.39
N GLU A 149 -1.58 -3.48 -16.90
CA GLU A 149 -1.76 -3.19 -18.31
C GLU A 149 -0.81 -4.08 -19.09
N VAL A 150 -1.35 -5.13 -19.71
CA VAL A 150 -0.64 -5.76 -20.82
C VAL A 150 -0.68 -4.72 -21.93
N SER A 151 0.35 -3.89 -22.00
CA SER A 151 0.57 -3.06 -23.17
C SER A 151 0.67 -4.03 -24.34
N SER A 152 -0.40 -4.14 -25.12
CA SER A 152 -0.35 -4.75 -26.45
C SER A 152 0.51 -3.82 -27.31
N ALA A 153 1.80 -3.83 -27.06
CA ALA A 153 2.78 -3.33 -27.98
C ALA A 153 2.66 -4.27 -29.18
N THR A 154 1.82 -3.88 -30.11
CA THR A 154 1.77 -4.43 -31.46
C THR A 154 3.21 -4.47 -31.92
N SER A 155 3.80 -5.67 -32.02
CA SER A 155 5.17 -5.81 -32.51
C SER A 155 5.27 -4.99 -33.79
N PRO A 156 6.16 -3.97 -33.86
CA PRO A 156 6.40 -3.30 -35.12
C PRO A 156 6.87 -4.39 -36.08
N GLY A 157 6.07 -4.63 -37.12
CA GLY A 157 6.22 -5.78 -37.99
C GLY A 157 7.68 -6.01 -38.35
N GLU A 158 8.15 -7.23 -38.07
CA GLU A 158 9.38 -7.77 -38.63
C GLU A 158 9.30 -7.62 -40.15
N ARG A 159 9.90 -6.55 -40.67
CA ARG A 159 10.39 -6.56 -42.04
C ARG A 159 11.61 -7.46 -42.02
N GLU A 160 11.40 -8.72 -42.38
CA GLU A 160 12.44 -9.63 -42.83
C GLU A 160 13.28 -8.93 -43.91
N GLY A 161 14.43 -8.42 -43.48
CA GLY A 161 15.54 -8.03 -44.33
C GLY A 161 16.75 -8.83 -43.86
N GLN A 162 16.88 -10.06 -44.37
CA GLN A 162 18.04 -10.92 -44.19
C GLN A 162 19.32 -10.17 -44.63
N LEU A 163 20.20 -9.90 -43.68
CA LEU A 163 21.60 -9.54 -43.96
C LEU A 163 22.48 -10.78 -43.77
N PRO A 164 23.43 -11.05 -44.69
CA PRO A 164 24.30 -12.22 -44.62
C PRO A 164 25.32 -12.10 -43.48
N VAL A 165 25.51 -13.21 -42.77
CA VAL A 165 26.46 -13.38 -41.66
C VAL A 165 27.88 -13.59 -42.23
N PRO A 166 28.92 -12.85 -41.78
CA PRO A 166 30.31 -13.17 -42.09
C PRO A 166 30.81 -14.33 -41.23
N SER A 167 31.54 -15.27 -41.86
CA SER A 167 31.86 -16.61 -41.36
C SER A 167 33.06 -16.71 -40.40
N ASP A 168 33.74 -15.63 -40.01
CA ASP A 168 35.00 -15.78 -39.27
C ASP A 168 35.14 -14.77 -38.13
N ALA A 169 34.80 -15.20 -36.91
CA ALA A 169 35.19 -14.51 -35.68
C ALA A 169 35.49 -15.52 -34.54
N PRO A 170 36.59 -15.33 -33.78
CA PRO A 170 37.04 -16.27 -32.76
C PRO A 170 36.17 -16.25 -31.49
N LYS A 171 35.96 -17.45 -30.93
CA LYS A 171 35.18 -17.72 -29.71
C LYS A 171 35.85 -17.09 -28.47
N TYR A 172 35.26 -16.03 -27.92
CA TYR A 172 35.61 -15.50 -26.60
C TYR A 172 34.54 -15.88 -25.55
N HIS A 173 35.00 -16.51 -24.46
CA HIS A 173 34.24 -16.83 -23.26
C HIS A 173 33.96 -15.57 -22.42
N HIS A 174 32.85 -14.86 -22.66
CA HIS A 174 32.33 -13.83 -21.76
C HIS A 174 30.80 -13.81 -21.73
N GLN A 175 30.17 -14.95 -21.39
CA GLN A 175 28.71 -15.11 -21.55
C GLN A 175 27.96 -15.54 -20.28
N TYR A 176 28.40 -15.11 -19.08
CA TYR A 176 27.69 -15.44 -17.84
C TYR A 176 27.19 -14.26 -16.99
N HIS A 177 27.63 -13.01 -17.23
CA HIS A 177 27.17 -11.87 -16.42
C HIS A 177 25.97 -11.11 -16.99
N HIS A 178 25.60 -11.32 -18.25
CA HIS A 178 24.52 -10.54 -18.87
C HIS A 178 23.10 -11.04 -18.60
N HIS A 179 22.93 -12.28 -18.12
CA HIS A 179 21.60 -12.87 -17.90
C HIS A 179 20.94 -12.43 -16.59
N GLN A 180 21.71 -12.15 -15.54
CA GLN A 180 21.15 -11.75 -14.24
C GLN A 180 20.56 -10.32 -14.24
N HIS A 181 21.11 -9.39 -15.02
CA HIS A 181 20.55 -8.04 -15.12
C HIS A 181 19.20 -8.00 -15.85
N ARG A 182 18.94 -8.90 -16.80
CA ARG A 182 17.70 -8.90 -17.59
C ARG A 182 16.47 -9.28 -16.77
N HIS A 183 16.55 -10.33 -15.95
CA HIS A 183 15.44 -10.73 -15.09
C HIS A 183 15.10 -9.71 -14.01
N HIS A 184 16.09 -8.96 -13.51
CA HIS A 184 15.84 -7.90 -12.54
C HIS A 184 15.18 -6.67 -13.18
N GLN A 185 15.53 -6.34 -14.43
CA GLN A 185 14.91 -5.22 -15.17
C GLN A 185 13.48 -5.52 -15.63
N GLU A 186 13.18 -6.75 -16.06
CA GLU A 186 11.83 -7.11 -16.52
C GLU A 186 10.81 -7.06 -15.38
N HIS A 187 11.14 -7.53 -14.17
CA HIS A 187 10.24 -7.43 -13.01
C HIS A 187 10.03 -5.98 -12.51
N VAL A 188 10.99 -5.10 -12.77
CA VAL A 188 10.96 -3.69 -12.40
C VAL A 188 10.09 -2.86 -13.35
N PHE A 189 10.05 -3.21 -14.63
CA PHE A 189 9.33 -2.45 -15.65
C PHE A 189 7.80 -2.64 -15.59
N TRP A 190 7.31 -3.85 -15.31
CA TRP A 190 5.86 -4.14 -15.31
C TRP A 190 5.05 -3.48 -14.18
N ARG A 191 5.70 -2.93 -13.14
CA ARG A 191 4.99 -2.38 -11.98
C ARG A 191 4.66 -0.89 -12.05
N GLN A 192 5.23 -0.15 -12.99
CA GLN A 192 4.96 1.30 -13.12
C GLN A 192 3.62 1.60 -13.81
N HIS A 193 2.97 0.60 -14.42
CA HIS A 193 1.72 0.75 -15.17
C HIS A 193 0.57 -0.11 -14.63
N ALA A 194 0.61 -0.50 -13.36
CA ALA A 194 -0.52 -1.21 -12.76
C ALA A 194 -1.63 -0.20 -12.42
N ALA A 195 -2.79 -0.35 -13.04
CA ALA A 195 -3.98 0.40 -12.66
C ALA A 195 -4.62 -0.23 -11.42
N LEU A 196 -5.13 0.58 -10.51
CA LEU A 196 -5.91 0.11 -9.37
C LEU A 196 -7.38 0.05 -9.77
N LEU A 197 -7.95 -1.14 -9.81
CA LEU A 197 -9.39 -1.33 -9.91
C LEU A 197 -10.02 -1.29 -8.52
N LEU A 198 -11.07 -0.49 -8.40
CA LEU A 198 -11.96 -0.43 -7.25
C LEU A 198 -13.35 -0.85 -7.71
N VAL A 199 -13.89 -1.89 -7.08
CA VAL A 199 -15.27 -2.34 -7.30
C VAL A 199 -16.09 -2.01 -6.06
N LEU A 200 -17.28 -1.45 -6.25
CA LEU A 200 -18.22 -1.14 -5.19
C LEU A 200 -19.49 -1.94 -5.40
N ALA A 201 -19.95 -2.64 -4.37
CA ALA A 201 -21.31 -3.19 -4.31
C ALA A 201 -22.20 -2.22 -3.54
N LEU A 202 -23.33 -1.83 -4.15
CA LEU A 202 -24.24 -0.81 -3.61
C LEU A 202 -25.57 -1.41 -3.14
N ALA A 203 -26.23 -0.73 -2.21
CA ALA A 203 -27.48 -1.21 -1.59
C ALA A 203 -28.70 -1.22 -2.52
N ASP A 204 -28.60 -0.60 -3.69
CA ASP A 204 -29.61 -0.65 -4.76
C ASP A 204 -29.40 -1.84 -5.71
N ASN A 205 -28.56 -2.81 -5.31
CA ASN A 205 -28.16 -3.97 -6.10
C ASN A 205 -27.37 -3.62 -7.38
N SER A 206 -26.83 -2.40 -7.47
CA SER A 206 -25.91 -2.03 -8.54
C SER A 206 -24.45 -2.26 -8.13
N ALA A 207 -23.56 -2.24 -9.12
CA ALA A 207 -22.13 -2.25 -8.91
C ALA A 207 -21.47 -1.12 -9.70
N GLU A 208 -20.47 -0.48 -9.10
CA GLU A 208 -19.63 0.49 -9.79
C GLU A 208 -18.20 -0.03 -9.88
N VAL A 209 -17.56 0.17 -11.03
CA VAL A 209 -16.16 -0.21 -11.27
C VAL A 209 -15.38 1.03 -11.64
N TRP A 210 -14.37 1.34 -10.85
CA TRP A 210 -13.49 2.49 -11.01
C TRP A 210 -12.10 2.01 -11.36
N ARG A 211 -11.49 2.68 -12.33
CA ARG A 211 -10.08 2.49 -12.69
C ARG A 211 -9.31 3.72 -12.23
N LEU A 212 -8.50 3.55 -11.20
CA LEU A 212 -7.70 4.60 -10.60
C LEU A 212 -6.26 4.50 -11.14
N GLN A 213 -5.75 5.63 -11.62
CA GLN A 213 -4.33 5.77 -11.95
C GLN A 213 -3.61 6.22 -10.67
N PRO A 214 -2.73 5.38 -10.11
CA PRO A 214 -2.04 5.65 -8.84
C PRO A 214 -0.97 6.74 -8.92
#